data_AF-A0A6P0SC27-F1
#
_entry.id   AF-A0A6P0SC27-F1
#
_cell.length_a   1.000
_cell.length_b   1.000
_cell.length_c   1.000
_cell.angle_alpha   90.00
_cell.angle_beta   90.00
_cell.angle_gamma   90.00
#
_symmetry.space_group_name_H-M   'P 1'
#
loop_
_entity.id
_entity.type
_entity.pdbx_description
1 polymer ?
#
loop_
_entity_poly.entity_id
_entity_poly.type
_entity_poly.pdbx_seq_one_letter_code
_entity_poly.pdbx_strand_id
1 'polypeptide(L)'
;MIQQALSKNFAHTQPISLSEHSCPNCGNQGLSLFYEVHNVPVHSCLMMSTQDAAVNFPCGDVVLGFCQDCGFITNVSFDPRWSAYAPNYEDQQSFSPTFNQFALDLANHLIDKYDLHNKDIIEIGCSKGDFLLLLCELGNNRGVGIDPSAVIGRVQSEAADRVTFIQDYYSERYAEYVGDFICCRHTLEHIYPTAEFISTVRRSIGDRLNTVVVFEIPDTIRVLKDLAFEDIYYEHCSYFTPGSLARLFRNCGFEVTDLYRAYGEQYLLIETRPVTIPSDKVHPLEESLEEVTQHVKHFTNEISKKLENWRQHLEQMHAQGKRVVVWGSGSKCVAFLTTLDTTDKIEYVVDINPHRHGKFIPGVGKQIMAPEFLKQYKPDQVIVMNSIYCYEIQQMLDKMGVTTEVISL
;
A
#
# COMPACT_ATOMS: atom_id res chain seq x y z
N MET A 1 -32.99 -4.32 8.27
CA MET A 1 -32.83 -3.74 9.63
C MET A 1 -31.51 -4.17 10.30
N ILE A 2 -30.45 -4.42 9.52
CA ILE A 2 -29.07 -4.71 9.97
C ILE A 2 -28.05 -3.65 9.43
N GLN A 3 -28.52 -2.70 8.61
CA GLN A 3 -27.70 -1.79 7.80
C GLN A 3 -27.52 -0.37 8.39
N GLN A 4 -27.81 -0.15 9.67
CA GLN A 4 -27.60 1.16 10.33
C GLN A 4 -26.43 1.20 11.34
N ALA A 5 -25.69 0.11 11.51
CA ALA A 5 -24.61 0.01 12.50
C ALA A 5 -23.21 0.38 11.97
N LEU A 6 -22.99 0.36 10.65
CA LEU A 6 -21.63 0.29 10.05
C LEU A 6 -20.85 1.62 9.92
N SER A 7 -21.19 2.64 10.70
CA SER A 7 -20.33 3.82 10.92
C SER A 7 -20.76 4.68 12.12
N LYS A 8 -21.75 4.24 12.90
CA LYS A 8 -22.38 5.06 13.94
C LYS A 8 -21.66 4.99 15.29
N ASN A 9 -20.69 4.10 15.46
CA ASN A 9 -20.11 3.82 16.79
C ASN A 9 -18.96 4.74 17.22
N PHE A 10 -18.45 5.63 16.38
CA PHE A 10 -17.39 6.58 16.78
C PHE A 10 -17.77 8.05 16.63
N ALA A 11 -18.85 8.38 15.91
CA ALA A 11 -19.20 9.78 15.61
C ALA A 11 -19.64 10.60 16.85
N HIS A 12 -20.05 9.96 17.96
CA HIS A 12 -20.60 10.65 19.15
C HIS A 12 -20.29 9.99 20.51
N THR A 13 -19.32 9.10 20.57
CA THR A 13 -18.98 8.29 21.76
C THR A 13 -17.51 8.48 22.11
N GLN A 14 -17.17 8.49 23.41
CA GLN A 14 -15.77 8.54 23.82
C GLN A 14 -14.99 7.38 23.17
N PRO A 15 -13.74 7.62 22.71
CA PRO A 15 -12.96 6.59 22.04
C PRO A 15 -12.83 5.37 22.95
N ILE A 16 -13.18 4.19 22.41
CA ILE A 16 -12.99 2.93 23.11
C ILE A 16 -11.48 2.68 23.18
N SER A 17 -10.94 2.66 24.39
CA SER A 17 -9.52 2.38 24.62
C SER A 17 -9.30 0.90 24.87
N LEU A 18 -8.45 0.27 24.08
CA LEU A 18 -8.01 -1.11 24.25
C LEU A 18 -6.78 -1.15 25.17
N SER A 19 -6.97 -1.11 26.48
CA SER A 19 -5.89 -1.03 27.47
C SER A 19 -4.91 -2.21 27.47
N GLU A 20 -5.30 -3.35 26.90
CA GLU A 20 -4.48 -4.58 26.85
C GLU A 20 -3.74 -4.77 25.53
N HIS A 21 -3.97 -3.92 24.52
CA HIS A 21 -3.27 -4.01 23.24
C HIS A 21 -1.97 -3.20 23.27
N SER A 22 -0.86 -3.88 22.98
CA SER A 22 0.44 -3.24 22.77
C SER A 22 0.54 -2.69 21.35
N CYS A 23 0.96 -1.44 21.20
CA CYS A 23 1.26 -0.85 19.91
C CYS A 23 2.43 -1.61 19.25
N PRO A 24 2.27 -2.21 18.06
CA PRO A 24 3.33 -3.00 17.41
C PRO A 24 4.52 -2.15 16.94
N ASN A 25 4.38 -0.82 16.98
CA ASN A 25 5.36 0.15 16.52
C ASN A 25 6.27 0.71 17.64
N CYS A 26 5.74 0.90 18.86
CA CYS A 26 6.51 1.44 19.99
C CYS A 26 6.42 0.61 21.28
N GLY A 27 5.58 -0.44 21.32
CA GLY A 27 5.36 -1.29 22.48
C GLY A 27 4.45 -0.70 23.57
N ASN A 28 4.04 0.57 23.48
CA ASN A 28 3.19 1.17 24.51
C ASN A 28 1.81 0.48 24.60
N GLN A 29 1.25 0.43 25.80
CA GLN A 29 -0.05 -0.20 26.05
C GLN A 29 -1.18 0.81 25.83
N GLY A 30 -2.22 0.39 25.11
CA GLY A 30 -3.38 1.22 24.85
C GLY A 30 -3.44 1.73 23.41
N LEU A 31 -4.56 1.44 22.75
CA LEU A 31 -4.91 2.02 21.45
C LEU A 31 -6.33 2.59 21.53
N SER A 32 -6.54 3.76 20.92
CA SER A 32 -7.86 4.38 20.79
C SER A 32 -8.50 3.97 19.46
N LEU A 33 -9.62 3.27 19.51
CA LEU A 33 -10.35 2.89 18.30
C LEU A 33 -11.07 4.09 17.68
N PHE A 34 -11.05 4.21 16.36
CA PHE A 34 -11.63 5.37 15.68
C PHE A 34 -12.33 5.08 14.33
N TYR A 35 -12.16 3.87 13.77
CA TYR A 35 -12.77 3.45 12.51
C TYR A 35 -12.89 1.94 12.43
N GLU A 36 -13.96 1.44 11.79
CA GLU A 36 -14.17 0.01 11.55
C GLU A 36 -14.86 -0.24 10.20
N VAL A 37 -14.47 -1.33 9.53
CA VAL A 37 -15.15 -1.92 8.37
C VAL A 37 -15.13 -3.44 8.54
N HIS A 38 -16.28 -4.07 8.33
CA HIS A 38 -16.42 -5.52 8.50
C HIS A 38 -16.40 -6.25 7.17
N ASN A 39 -16.11 -7.55 7.21
CA ASN A 39 -16.21 -8.44 6.06
C ASN A 39 -15.36 -7.98 4.86
N VAL A 40 -14.13 -7.53 5.13
CA VAL A 40 -13.14 -7.13 4.12
C VAL A 40 -12.34 -8.37 3.69
N PRO A 41 -12.15 -8.63 2.39
CA PRO A 41 -11.35 -9.76 1.91
C PRO A 41 -9.93 -9.70 2.48
N VAL A 42 -9.41 -10.83 2.98
CA VAL A 42 -8.10 -10.85 3.64
C VAL A 42 -6.91 -10.65 2.68
N HIS A 43 -7.17 -10.73 1.38
CA HIS A 43 -6.26 -10.35 0.31
C HIS A 43 -7.02 -9.61 -0.79
N SER A 44 -6.33 -8.70 -1.48
CA SER A 44 -6.90 -7.87 -2.54
C SER A 44 -6.36 -8.25 -3.92
N CYS A 45 -5.06 -8.59 -3.98
CA CYS A 45 -4.34 -8.82 -5.24
C CYS A 45 -4.06 -10.31 -5.52
N LEU A 46 -4.69 -11.22 -4.77
CA LEU A 46 -4.64 -12.65 -5.05
C LEU A 46 -5.58 -13.01 -6.20
N MET A 47 -5.05 -13.49 -7.33
CA MET A 47 -5.85 -13.69 -8.55
C MET A 47 -6.67 -14.98 -8.49
N MET A 48 -7.99 -14.85 -8.38
CA MET A 48 -8.92 -15.99 -8.32
C MET A 48 -9.30 -16.47 -9.71
N SER A 49 -9.34 -17.80 -9.90
CA SER A 49 -9.59 -18.40 -11.22
C SER A 49 -11.07 -18.57 -11.57
N THR A 50 -11.97 -18.53 -10.57
CA THR A 50 -13.42 -18.65 -10.76
C THR A 50 -14.16 -17.64 -9.90
N GLN A 51 -15.35 -17.23 -10.35
CA GLN A 51 -16.22 -16.34 -9.59
C GLN A 51 -16.63 -16.95 -8.25
N ASP A 52 -17.00 -18.24 -8.23
CA ASP A 52 -17.43 -18.92 -7.01
C ASP A 52 -16.34 -18.94 -5.94
N ALA A 53 -15.09 -19.22 -6.33
CA ALA A 53 -13.97 -19.20 -5.39
C ALA A 53 -13.71 -17.78 -4.88
N ALA A 54 -13.88 -16.78 -5.75
CA ALA A 54 -13.70 -15.38 -5.38
C ALA A 54 -14.77 -14.88 -4.40
N VAL A 55 -16.05 -15.15 -4.63
CA VAL A 55 -17.14 -14.74 -3.72
C VAL A 55 -17.02 -15.41 -2.35
N ASN A 56 -16.55 -16.66 -2.30
CA ASN A 56 -16.37 -17.41 -1.05
C ASN A 56 -14.98 -17.23 -0.42
N PHE A 57 -14.19 -16.24 -0.88
CA PHE A 57 -12.86 -16.00 -0.34
C PHE A 57 -12.94 -15.52 1.13
N PRO A 58 -11.99 -15.89 2.00
CA PRO A 58 -12.03 -15.46 3.40
C PRO A 58 -12.03 -13.94 3.56
N CYS A 59 -12.82 -13.48 4.53
CA CYS A 59 -12.89 -12.08 4.95
C CYS A 59 -12.57 -11.94 6.44
N GLY A 60 -12.10 -10.77 6.83
CA GLY A 60 -11.90 -10.35 8.21
C GLY A 60 -12.32 -8.90 8.41
N ASP A 61 -12.22 -8.43 9.65
CA ASP A 61 -12.58 -7.05 9.99
C ASP A 61 -11.34 -6.16 9.99
N VAL A 62 -11.52 -4.91 9.60
CA VAL A 62 -10.52 -3.84 9.72
C VAL A 62 -10.99 -2.91 10.82
N VAL A 63 -10.30 -2.92 11.95
CA VAL A 63 -10.60 -2.05 13.11
C VAL A 63 -9.36 -1.23 13.41
N LEU A 64 -9.41 0.07 13.13
CA LEU A 64 -8.24 0.94 13.27
C LEU A 64 -8.11 1.49 14.68
N GLY A 65 -6.96 1.20 15.29
CA GLY A 65 -6.51 1.73 16.58
C GLY A 65 -5.40 2.76 16.40
N PHE A 66 -5.49 3.86 17.13
CA PHE A 66 -4.53 4.95 17.16
C PHE A 66 -3.70 4.93 18.46
N CYS A 67 -2.37 4.97 18.33
CA CYS A 67 -1.45 5.08 19.46
C CYS A 67 -1.15 6.54 19.78
N GLN A 68 -1.53 7.00 20.98
CA GLN A 68 -1.35 8.38 21.41
C GLN A 68 0.13 8.73 21.70
N ASP A 69 1.00 7.73 21.90
CA ASP A 69 2.40 7.94 22.28
C ASP A 69 3.34 8.06 21.09
N CYS A 70 3.09 7.34 20.01
CA CYS A 70 3.93 7.37 18.81
C CYS A 70 3.22 7.80 17.54
N GLY A 71 1.90 8.05 17.59
CA GLY A 71 1.10 8.51 16.45
C GLY A 71 0.81 7.43 15.40
N PHE A 72 1.23 6.18 15.66
CA PHE A 72 1.02 5.06 14.75
C PHE A 72 -0.44 4.59 14.74
N ILE A 73 -0.89 4.10 13.59
CA ILE A 73 -2.23 3.52 13.39
C ILE A 73 -2.08 2.07 12.94
N THR A 74 -2.92 1.18 13.46
CA THR A 74 -2.88 -0.26 13.14
C THR A 74 -4.26 -0.87 13.07
N ASN A 75 -4.42 -1.91 12.25
CA ASN A 75 -5.58 -2.78 12.32
C ASN A 75 -5.45 -3.72 13.54
N VAL A 76 -6.19 -3.45 14.62
CA VAL A 76 -6.13 -4.26 15.85
C VAL A 76 -6.75 -5.65 15.70
N SER A 77 -7.53 -5.87 14.63
CA SER A 77 -8.16 -7.14 14.28
C SER A 77 -7.37 -7.92 13.23
N PHE A 78 -6.15 -7.47 12.89
CA PHE A 78 -5.31 -8.15 11.91
C PHE A 78 -4.88 -9.53 12.42
N ASP A 79 -4.99 -10.53 11.56
CA ASP A 79 -4.56 -11.90 11.83
C ASP A 79 -3.38 -12.26 10.92
N PRO A 80 -2.15 -12.36 11.47
CA PRO A 80 -0.93 -12.67 10.70
C PRO A 80 -0.96 -14.01 9.96
N ARG A 81 -1.91 -14.91 10.28
CA ARG A 81 -2.05 -16.17 9.54
C ARG A 81 -2.41 -15.96 8.07
N TRP A 82 -3.00 -14.82 7.72
CA TRP A 82 -3.29 -14.43 6.35
C TRP A 82 -2.11 -13.75 5.64
N SER A 83 -0.96 -13.57 6.30
CA SER A 83 0.24 -13.00 5.64
C SER A 83 0.96 -13.97 4.71
N ALA A 84 0.39 -15.17 4.49
CA ALA A 84 0.93 -16.19 3.59
C ALA A 84 0.69 -15.81 2.12
N TYR A 85 1.65 -15.12 1.52
CA TYR A 85 1.59 -14.76 0.11
C TYR A 85 1.87 -15.99 -0.76
N ALA A 86 1.05 -16.16 -1.79
CA ALA A 86 1.18 -17.23 -2.76
C ALA A 86 1.71 -16.70 -4.10
N PRO A 87 2.34 -17.53 -4.95
CA PRO A 87 2.89 -17.12 -6.25
C PRO A 87 1.89 -16.49 -7.23
N ASN A 88 0.58 -16.62 -6.99
CA ASN A 88 -0.48 -16.01 -7.78
C ASN A 88 -0.90 -14.60 -7.28
N TYR A 89 -0.09 -13.98 -6.43
CA TYR A 89 -0.22 -12.58 -6.05
C TYR A 89 0.22 -11.66 -7.20
N GLU A 90 -0.64 -10.74 -7.63
CA GLU A 90 -0.41 -9.86 -8.77
C GLU A 90 -0.55 -8.38 -8.40
N ASP A 91 0.60 -7.78 -8.14
CA ASP A 91 0.81 -6.42 -7.62
C ASP A 91 1.68 -5.55 -8.53
N GLN A 92 2.10 -6.07 -9.70
CA GLN A 92 2.97 -5.32 -10.61
C GLN A 92 2.26 -4.07 -11.15
N GLN A 93 2.83 -2.91 -10.84
CA GLN A 93 2.39 -1.60 -11.33
C GLN A 93 3.16 -1.17 -12.59
N SER A 94 4.19 -1.92 -13.00
CA SER A 94 5.08 -1.60 -14.12
C SER A 94 4.43 -1.66 -15.52
N PHE A 95 3.12 -1.94 -15.59
CA PHE A 95 2.32 -1.76 -16.80
C PHE A 95 1.84 -0.32 -17.00
N SER A 96 1.86 0.52 -15.95
CA SER A 96 1.55 1.95 -16.05
C SER A 96 2.80 2.74 -16.47
N PRO A 97 2.79 3.45 -17.61
CA PRO A 97 3.84 4.42 -17.93
C PRO A 97 4.02 5.51 -16.86
N THR A 98 2.93 5.92 -16.19
CA THR A 98 3.02 6.91 -15.09
C THR A 98 3.83 6.37 -13.91
N PHE A 99 3.56 5.13 -13.50
CA PHE A 99 4.32 4.50 -12.41
C PHE A 99 5.77 4.18 -12.81
N ASN A 100 5.99 3.74 -14.05
CA ASN A 100 7.35 3.48 -14.57
C ASN A 100 8.22 4.73 -14.56
N GLN A 101 7.67 5.88 -14.96
CA GLN A 101 8.40 7.14 -14.91
C GLN A 101 8.77 7.50 -13.46
N PHE A 102 7.83 7.35 -12.52
CA PHE A 102 8.11 7.57 -11.10
C PHE A 102 9.22 6.66 -10.58
N ALA A 103 9.17 5.35 -10.89
CA ALA A 103 10.19 4.40 -10.47
C ALA A 103 11.57 4.73 -11.06
N LEU A 104 11.62 5.17 -12.32
CA LEU A 104 12.85 5.61 -12.99
C LEU A 104 13.43 6.86 -12.34
N ASP A 105 12.61 7.87 -12.08
CA ASP A 105 13.05 9.12 -11.45
C ASP A 105 13.57 8.86 -10.03
N LEU A 106 12.87 8.01 -9.27
CA LEU A 106 13.31 7.60 -7.93
C LEU A 106 14.63 6.82 -7.97
N ALA A 107 14.78 5.86 -8.89
CA ALA A 107 16.00 5.08 -9.02
C ALA A 107 17.21 5.98 -9.34
N ASN A 108 17.08 6.89 -10.30
CA ASN A 108 18.13 7.86 -10.63
C ASN A 108 18.46 8.75 -9.43
N HIS A 109 17.44 9.27 -8.72
CA HIS A 109 17.66 10.08 -7.53
C HIS A 109 18.49 9.36 -6.47
N LEU A 110 18.15 8.10 -6.16
CA LEU A 110 18.86 7.30 -5.16
C LEU A 110 20.27 6.94 -5.63
N ILE A 111 20.47 6.61 -6.90
CA ILE A 111 21.78 6.34 -7.48
C ILE A 111 22.69 7.56 -7.36
N ASP A 112 22.22 8.73 -7.81
CA ASP A 112 23.00 9.97 -7.79
C ASP A 112 23.33 10.41 -6.36
N LYS A 113 22.35 10.33 -5.44
CA LYS A 113 22.50 10.78 -4.05
C LYS A 113 23.47 9.90 -3.25
N TYR A 114 23.48 8.60 -3.52
CA TYR A 114 24.22 7.61 -2.73
C TYR A 114 25.40 6.97 -3.46
N ASP A 115 25.72 7.42 -4.67
CA ASP A 115 26.79 6.87 -5.51
C ASP A 115 26.64 5.34 -5.67
N LEU A 116 25.42 4.91 -6.03
CA LEU A 116 25.09 3.49 -6.17
C LEU A 116 25.60 2.92 -7.50
N HIS A 117 26.93 2.90 -7.65
CA HIS A 117 27.62 2.30 -8.78
C HIS A 117 28.50 1.12 -8.35
N ASN A 118 28.31 -0.05 -8.99
CA ASN A 118 29.01 -1.30 -8.68
C ASN A 118 28.85 -1.77 -7.22
N LYS A 119 27.71 -1.44 -6.60
CA LYS A 119 27.37 -1.73 -5.20
C LYS A 119 26.59 -3.04 -5.04
N ASP A 120 26.47 -3.47 -3.79
CA ASP A 120 25.60 -4.58 -3.39
C ASP A 120 24.28 -4.03 -2.81
N ILE A 121 23.18 -4.32 -3.48
CA ILE A 121 21.82 -3.85 -3.16
C ILE A 121 20.98 -5.01 -2.65
N ILE A 122 20.20 -4.76 -1.61
CA ILE A 122 19.16 -5.68 -1.15
C ILE A 122 17.80 -4.99 -1.20
N GLU A 123 16.83 -5.63 -1.85
CA GLU A 123 15.42 -5.19 -1.84
C GLU A 123 14.60 -6.19 -1.03
N ILE A 124 14.03 -5.71 0.08
CA ILE A 124 13.10 -6.48 0.91
C ILE A 124 11.68 -6.23 0.40
N GLY A 125 10.93 -7.30 0.13
CA GLY A 125 9.63 -7.19 -0.52
C GLY A 125 9.77 -6.80 -2.00
N CYS A 126 10.73 -7.42 -2.69
CA CYS A 126 11.05 -7.07 -4.08
C CYS A 126 9.97 -7.44 -5.10
N SER A 127 8.92 -8.16 -4.68
CA SER A 127 7.89 -8.69 -5.58
C SER A 127 8.52 -9.38 -6.79
N LYS A 128 8.27 -8.92 -8.01
CA LYS A 128 8.78 -9.53 -9.26
C LYS A 128 10.15 -8.97 -9.68
N GLY A 129 10.73 -8.09 -8.86
CA GLY A 129 12.08 -7.55 -9.01
C GLY A 129 12.18 -6.29 -9.86
N ASP A 130 11.06 -5.67 -10.26
CA ASP A 130 11.02 -4.52 -11.16
C ASP A 130 11.98 -3.39 -10.73
N PHE A 131 11.98 -3.02 -9.45
CA PHE A 131 12.80 -1.91 -8.95
C PHE A 131 14.25 -2.30 -8.65
N LEU A 132 14.50 -3.46 -8.04
CA LEU A 132 15.85 -3.99 -7.87
C LEU A 132 16.62 -4.12 -9.19
N LEU A 133 15.97 -4.68 -10.21
CA LEU A 133 16.59 -4.83 -11.54
C LEU A 133 16.91 -3.47 -12.14
N LEU A 134 15.99 -2.50 -12.02
CA LEU A 134 16.22 -1.12 -12.47
C LEU A 134 17.44 -0.47 -11.79
N LEU A 135 17.56 -0.59 -10.46
CA LEU A 135 18.73 -0.09 -9.72
C LEU A 135 20.02 -0.80 -10.14
N CYS A 136 19.97 -2.11 -10.40
CA CYS A 136 21.13 -2.89 -10.82
C CYS A 136 21.57 -2.63 -12.26
N GLU A 137 20.63 -2.29 -13.13
CA GLU A 137 20.91 -1.91 -14.51
C GLU A 137 21.54 -0.52 -14.58
N LEU A 138 20.88 0.49 -14.01
CA LEU A 138 21.34 1.88 -14.06
C LEU A 138 22.70 2.10 -13.37
N GLY A 139 22.95 1.40 -12.26
CA GLY A 139 24.20 1.54 -11.50
C GLY A 139 25.26 0.48 -11.77
N ASN A 140 25.01 -0.49 -12.65
CA ASN A 140 25.83 -1.70 -12.76
C ASN A 140 26.02 -2.42 -11.39
N ASN A 141 24.97 -2.46 -10.58
CA ASN A 141 25.00 -3.05 -9.25
C ASN A 141 24.76 -4.57 -9.29
N ARG A 142 25.02 -5.21 -8.15
CA ARG A 142 24.61 -6.58 -7.83
C ARG A 142 23.45 -6.51 -6.86
N GLY A 143 22.49 -7.43 -6.97
CA GLY A 143 21.23 -7.35 -6.25
C GLY A 143 20.82 -8.65 -5.57
N VAL A 144 20.17 -8.55 -4.41
CA VAL A 144 19.43 -9.65 -3.80
C VAL A 144 18.02 -9.19 -3.47
N GLY A 145 17.03 -9.81 -4.11
CA GLY A 145 15.61 -9.55 -3.86
C GLY A 145 15.03 -10.66 -2.98
N ILE A 146 14.38 -10.31 -1.88
CA ILE A 146 13.79 -11.27 -0.95
C ILE A 146 12.29 -11.01 -0.86
N ASP A 147 11.49 -11.93 -1.38
CA ASP A 147 10.03 -11.83 -1.38
C ASP A 147 9.38 -13.21 -1.55
N PRO A 148 8.41 -13.61 -0.71
CA PRO A 148 7.72 -14.90 -0.84
C PRO A 148 6.97 -15.07 -2.17
N SER A 149 6.56 -13.97 -2.79
CA SER A 149 5.83 -13.92 -4.07
C SER A 149 6.74 -13.73 -5.29
N ALA A 150 8.07 -13.74 -5.12
CA ALA A 150 8.99 -13.53 -6.23
C ALA A 150 8.78 -14.53 -7.36
N VAL A 151 8.81 -14.05 -8.61
CA VAL A 151 8.67 -14.88 -9.81
C VAL A 151 9.91 -14.68 -10.69
N ILE A 152 10.84 -15.64 -10.61
CA ILE A 152 12.12 -15.59 -11.31
C ILE A 152 11.89 -15.53 -12.84
N GLY A 153 12.54 -14.59 -13.51
CA GLY A 153 12.46 -14.40 -14.96
C GLY A 153 11.20 -13.66 -15.45
N ARG A 154 10.34 -13.20 -14.54
CA ARG A 154 9.14 -12.41 -14.86
C ARG A 154 9.47 -11.08 -15.53
N VAL A 155 10.49 -10.39 -15.02
CA VAL A 155 10.97 -9.12 -15.55
C VAL A 155 12.23 -9.39 -16.37
N GLN A 156 12.27 -8.87 -17.60
CA GLN A 156 13.44 -8.95 -18.48
C GLN A 156 14.34 -7.75 -18.20
N SER A 157 15.63 -7.98 -17.94
CA SER A 157 16.62 -6.92 -17.69
C SER A 157 18.04 -7.40 -17.97
N GLU A 158 18.92 -6.48 -18.37
CA GLU A 158 20.35 -6.75 -18.57
C GLU A 158 21.11 -6.98 -17.24
N ALA A 159 20.45 -6.69 -16.11
CA ALA A 159 20.98 -6.96 -14.78
C ALA A 159 20.64 -8.35 -14.25
N ALA A 160 19.82 -9.14 -14.94
CA ALA A 160 19.30 -10.41 -14.43
C ALA A 160 20.41 -11.36 -13.93
N ASP A 161 21.54 -11.46 -14.64
CA ASP A 161 22.67 -12.32 -14.26
C ASP A 161 23.42 -11.85 -13.00
N ARG A 162 23.18 -10.61 -12.54
CA ARG A 162 23.79 -10.01 -11.33
C ARG A 162 22.81 -9.94 -10.16
N VAL A 163 21.59 -10.44 -10.33
CA VAL A 163 20.53 -10.39 -9.32
C VAL A 163 20.12 -11.79 -8.89
N THR A 164 20.05 -12.01 -7.59
CA THR A 164 19.54 -13.25 -6.99
C THR A 164 18.17 -12.97 -6.36
N PHE A 165 17.19 -13.83 -6.62
CA PHE A 165 15.87 -13.78 -5.99
C PHE A 165 15.71 -14.92 -4.99
N ILE A 166 15.22 -14.60 -3.80
CA ILE A 166 14.98 -15.55 -2.71
C ILE A 166 13.49 -15.51 -2.38
N GLN A 167 12.81 -16.65 -2.57
CA GLN A 167 11.40 -16.84 -2.22
C GLN A 167 11.24 -17.18 -0.74
N ASP A 168 11.45 -16.19 0.13
CA ASP A 168 11.26 -16.31 1.59
C ASP A 168 10.89 -14.94 2.18
N TYR A 169 10.50 -14.94 3.44
CA TYR A 169 10.39 -13.72 4.24
C TYR A 169 11.76 -13.26 4.71
N TYR A 170 11.99 -11.95 4.71
CA TYR A 170 13.24 -11.39 5.22
C TYR A 170 13.46 -11.72 6.70
N SER A 171 14.67 -12.14 7.03
CA SER A 171 15.11 -12.40 8.41
C SER A 171 16.64 -12.35 8.50
N GLU A 172 17.18 -12.40 9.72
CA GLU A 172 18.64 -12.34 9.98
C GLU A 172 19.46 -13.45 9.31
N ARG A 173 18.83 -14.54 8.84
CA ARG A 173 19.55 -15.58 8.06
C ARG A 173 20.15 -15.02 6.77
N TYR A 174 19.64 -13.88 6.29
CA TYR A 174 20.08 -13.20 5.07
C TYR A 174 21.04 -12.04 5.34
N ALA A 175 21.53 -11.90 6.57
CA ALA A 175 22.48 -10.83 6.95
C ALA A 175 23.81 -10.85 6.16
N GLU A 176 24.14 -12.00 5.55
CA GLU A 176 25.29 -12.13 4.64
C GLU A 176 25.13 -11.34 3.34
N TYR A 177 23.90 -11.10 2.89
CA TYR A 177 23.59 -10.33 1.68
C TYR A 177 23.51 -8.82 1.92
N VAL A 178 23.51 -8.38 3.18
CA VAL A 178 23.46 -6.94 3.50
C VAL A 178 24.74 -6.26 3.01
N GLY A 179 24.56 -5.41 2.00
CA GLY A 179 25.61 -4.65 1.33
C GLY A 179 25.58 -3.17 1.64
N ASP A 180 25.70 -2.36 0.58
CA ASP A 180 25.81 -0.91 0.65
C ASP A 180 24.45 -0.22 0.82
N PHE A 181 23.39 -0.82 0.28
CA PHE A 181 22.06 -0.20 0.20
C PHE A 181 20.95 -1.23 0.43
N ILE A 182 20.02 -0.90 1.33
CA ILE A 182 18.79 -1.64 1.58
C ILE A 182 17.61 -0.78 1.14
N CYS A 183 16.75 -1.31 0.29
CA CYS A 183 15.43 -0.72 0.05
C CYS A 183 14.29 -1.67 0.41
N CYS A 184 13.14 -1.09 0.74
CA CYS A 184 11.90 -1.79 0.99
C CYS A 184 10.74 -0.89 0.53
N ARG A 185 9.97 -1.33 -0.47
CA ARG A 185 8.89 -0.53 -1.04
C ARG A 185 7.57 -1.28 -0.89
N HIS A 186 6.53 -0.55 -0.48
CA HIS A 186 5.17 -1.05 -0.38
C HIS A 186 5.05 -2.41 0.33
N THR A 187 5.73 -2.55 1.47
CA THR A 187 5.89 -3.83 2.18
C THR A 187 5.77 -3.66 3.69
N LEU A 188 6.37 -2.61 4.28
CA LEU A 188 6.36 -2.44 5.73
C LEU A 188 4.93 -2.25 6.30
N GLU A 189 4.03 -1.64 5.53
CA GLU A 189 2.60 -1.50 5.85
C GLU A 189 1.84 -2.83 5.94
N HIS A 190 2.42 -3.90 5.41
CA HIS A 190 1.91 -5.27 5.44
C HIS A 190 2.53 -6.13 6.55
N ILE A 191 3.50 -5.61 7.30
CA ILE A 191 4.25 -6.37 8.30
C ILE A 191 3.76 -6.05 9.71
N TYR A 192 3.54 -7.11 10.49
CA TYR A 192 3.18 -7.04 11.90
C TYR A 192 4.00 -8.07 12.71
N PRO A 193 4.70 -7.70 13.80
CA PRO A 193 4.90 -6.35 14.37
C PRO A 193 6.03 -5.53 13.72
N THR A 194 5.82 -4.22 13.55
CA THR A 194 6.75 -3.34 12.79
C THR A 194 8.06 -3.04 13.53
N ALA A 195 8.01 -2.82 14.85
CA ALA A 195 9.21 -2.58 15.66
C ALA A 195 10.21 -3.73 15.60
N GLU A 196 9.71 -4.97 15.63
CA GLU A 196 10.56 -6.15 15.57
C GLU A 196 11.17 -6.34 14.18
N PHE A 197 10.41 -6.04 13.13
CA PHE A 197 10.93 -6.11 11.77
C PHE A 197 12.05 -5.09 11.52
N ILE A 198 11.87 -3.82 11.88
CA ILE A 198 12.94 -2.82 11.71
C ILE A 198 14.14 -3.14 12.62
N SER A 199 13.92 -3.69 13.81
CA SER A 199 15.00 -4.20 14.67
C SER A 199 15.75 -5.36 14.01
N THR A 200 15.07 -6.26 13.31
CA THR A 200 15.67 -7.35 12.52
C THR A 200 16.56 -6.79 11.41
N VAL A 201 16.09 -5.76 10.68
CA VAL A 201 16.90 -5.05 9.68
C VAL A 201 18.14 -4.44 10.33
N ARG A 202 17.99 -3.75 11.48
CA ARG A 202 19.13 -3.16 12.20
C ARG A 202 20.16 -4.20 12.62
N ARG A 203 19.72 -5.35 13.15
CA ARG A 203 20.60 -6.45 13.59
C ARG A 203 21.33 -7.08 12.41
N SER A 204 20.65 -7.26 11.27
CA SER A 204 21.24 -7.79 10.04
C SER A 204 22.36 -6.91 9.48
N ILE A 205 22.26 -5.58 9.67
CA ILE A 205 23.30 -4.62 9.27
C ILE A 205 24.57 -4.74 10.15
N GLY A 206 24.41 -5.04 11.44
CA GLY A 206 25.52 -5.13 12.39
C GLY A 206 26.33 -3.83 12.49
N ASP A 207 27.64 -3.92 12.33
CA ASP A 207 28.59 -2.80 12.43
C ASP A 207 28.82 -2.05 11.10
N ARG A 208 28.05 -2.37 10.04
CA ARG A 208 28.15 -1.69 8.73
C ARG A 208 27.44 -0.33 8.75
N LEU A 209 28.02 0.62 9.49
CA LEU A 209 27.35 1.90 9.75
C LEU A 209 27.16 2.80 8.50
N ASN A 210 27.84 2.47 7.41
CA ASN A 210 27.74 3.19 6.14
C ASN A 210 26.60 2.68 5.25
N THR A 211 25.91 1.59 5.61
CA THR A 211 24.77 1.07 4.85
C THR A 211 23.62 2.07 4.87
N VAL A 212 23.09 2.41 3.70
CA VAL A 212 21.92 3.27 3.56
C VAL A 212 20.67 2.41 3.56
N VAL A 213 19.63 2.86 4.26
CA VAL A 213 18.35 2.14 4.34
C VAL A 213 17.23 3.08 3.93
N VAL A 214 16.50 2.71 2.88
CA VAL A 214 15.39 3.49 2.32
C VAL A 214 14.11 2.69 2.33
N PHE A 215 13.05 3.27 2.89
CA PHE A 215 11.72 2.65 2.88
C PHE A 215 10.73 3.59 2.18
N GLU A 216 9.88 3.03 1.32
CA GLU A 216 8.75 3.72 0.68
C GLU A 216 7.45 3.06 1.12
N ILE A 217 6.56 3.83 1.72
CA ILE A 217 5.27 3.35 2.26
C ILE A 217 4.15 4.37 1.99
N PRO A 218 2.87 3.99 2.10
CA PRO A 218 1.75 4.94 1.98
C PRO A 218 1.71 6.01 3.09
N ASP A 219 1.48 7.27 2.72
CA ASP A 219 1.31 8.38 3.69
C ASP A 219 -0.09 8.35 4.31
N THR A 220 -0.18 8.00 5.60
CA THR A 220 -1.45 7.98 6.33
C THR A 220 -2.00 9.38 6.61
N ILE A 221 -1.18 10.43 6.56
CA ILE A 221 -1.69 11.81 6.67
C ILE A 221 -2.67 12.11 5.53
N ARG A 222 -2.42 11.59 4.33
CA ARG A 222 -3.35 11.67 3.20
C ARG A 222 -4.67 10.96 3.52
N VAL A 223 -4.61 9.74 4.04
CA VAL A 223 -5.80 8.95 4.42
C VAL A 223 -6.69 9.74 5.38
N LEU A 224 -6.08 10.34 6.40
CA LEU A 224 -6.80 11.10 7.42
C LEU A 224 -7.34 12.43 6.91
N LYS A 225 -6.57 13.18 6.10
CA LYS A 225 -6.96 14.51 5.60
C LYS A 225 -7.92 14.47 4.43
N ASP A 226 -7.67 13.60 3.47
CA ASP A 226 -8.45 13.51 2.23
C ASP A 226 -9.60 12.51 2.37
N LEU A 227 -9.73 11.88 3.53
CA LEU A 227 -10.70 10.81 3.82
C LEU A 227 -10.57 9.68 2.79
N ALA A 228 -9.33 9.32 2.43
CA ALA A 228 -9.03 8.33 1.39
C ALA A 228 -9.26 6.90 1.93
N PHE A 229 -10.53 6.55 2.15
CA PHE A 229 -10.94 5.26 2.70
C PHE A 229 -10.56 4.07 1.82
N GLU A 230 -10.35 4.32 0.52
CA GLU A 230 -9.82 3.36 -0.43
C GLU A 230 -8.40 2.87 -0.09
N ASP A 231 -7.68 3.57 0.79
CA ASP A 231 -6.38 3.12 1.33
C ASP A 231 -6.49 2.23 2.57
N ILE A 232 -7.71 1.96 3.03
CA ILE A 232 -7.99 1.13 4.21
C ILE A 232 -8.52 -0.23 3.74
N TYR A 233 -7.67 -1.24 3.78
CA TYR A 233 -8.00 -2.63 3.45
C TYR A 233 -7.20 -3.60 4.32
N TYR A 234 -7.63 -4.87 4.33
CA TYR A 234 -7.17 -5.86 5.31
C TYR A 234 -5.65 -6.06 5.35
N GLU A 235 -5.02 -6.12 4.17
CA GLU A 235 -3.57 -6.37 4.04
C GLU A 235 -2.72 -5.23 4.61
N HIS A 236 -3.24 -4.00 4.63
CA HIS A 236 -2.61 -2.88 5.34
C HIS A 236 -2.93 -3.01 6.84
N CYS A 237 -2.03 -3.68 7.56
CA CYS A 237 -2.12 -3.83 9.01
C CYS A 237 -1.45 -2.67 9.77
N SER A 238 -0.60 -1.91 9.08
CA SER A 238 0.25 -0.86 9.63
C SER A 238 0.13 0.42 8.82
N TYR A 239 -0.19 1.53 9.48
CA TYR A 239 -0.45 2.83 8.85
C TYR A 239 0.48 3.89 9.45
N PHE A 240 1.35 4.44 8.60
CA PHE A 240 2.40 5.36 9.03
C PHE A 240 2.13 6.81 8.61
N THR A 241 2.28 7.70 9.58
CA THR A 241 2.53 9.13 9.35
C THR A 241 4.04 9.41 9.31
N PRO A 242 4.49 10.56 8.78
CA PRO A 242 5.91 10.94 8.80
C PRO A 242 6.53 10.82 10.20
N GLY A 243 5.86 11.35 11.22
CA GLY A 243 6.30 11.28 12.61
C GLY A 243 6.36 9.85 13.14
N SER A 244 5.34 9.02 12.89
CA SER A 244 5.31 7.64 13.43
C SER A 244 6.40 6.75 12.82
N LEU A 245 6.72 6.96 11.53
CA LEU A 245 7.76 6.25 10.80
C LEU A 245 9.15 6.67 11.29
N ALA A 246 9.38 7.99 11.39
CA ALA A 246 10.65 8.51 11.87
C ALA A 246 10.94 8.08 13.33
N ARG A 247 9.92 8.11 14.21
CA ARG A 247 10.03 7.61 15.59
C ARG A 247 10.35 6.11 15.64
N LEU A 248 9.71 5.29 14.80
CA LEU A 248 10.02 3.86 14.68
C LEU A 248 11.50 3.64 14.36
N PHE A 249 12.00 4.27 13.29
CA PHE A 249 13.39 4.08 12.85
C PHE A 249 14.40 4.55 13.90
N ARG A 250 14.16 5.71 14.54
CA ARG A 250 15.00 6.17 15.66
C ARG A 250 15.05 5.19 16.82
N ASN A 251 13.88 4.69 17.23
CA ASN A 251 13.78 3.70 18.31
C ASN A 251 14.48 2.37 17.97
N CYS A 252 14.60 2.04 16.69
CA CYS A 252 15.30 0.85 16.20
C CYS A 252 16.78 1.10 15.85
N GLY A 253 17.39 2.20 16.29
CA GLY A 253 18.82 2.43 16.15
C GLY A 253 19.25 2.97 14.79
N PHE A 254 18.39 3.76 14.14
CA PHE A 254 18.68 4.51 12.93
C PHE A 254 18.63 6.02 13.17
N GLU A 255 19.42 6.78 12.42
CA GLU A 255 19.21 8.22 12.24
C GLU A 255 18.45 8.47 10.94
N VAL A 256 17.44 9.34 11.00
CA VAL A 256 16.71 9.81 9.82
C VAL A 256 17.52 10.89 9.12
N THR A 257 18.05 10.56 7.94
CA THR A 257 18.85 11.47 7.13
C THR A 257 17.98 12.34 6.23
N ASP A 258 16.86 11.79 5.74
CA ASP A 258 15.87 12.49 4.93
C ASP A 258 14.49 11.86 5.11
N LEU A 259 13.43 12.64 4.89
CA LEU A 259 12.04 12.18 4.94
C LEU A 259 11.16 13.08 4.07
N TYR A 260 10.60 12.54 3.00
CA TYR A 260 9.85 13.31 2.02
C TYR A 260 8.66 12.56 1.45
N ARG A 261 7.78 13.30 0.79
CA ARG A 261 6.62 12.78 0.07
C ARG A 261 6.94 12.61 -1.41
N ALA A 262 6.45 11.54 -2.03
CA ALA A 262 6.55 11.34 -3.47
C ALA A 262 5.24 10.79 -4.06
N TYR A 263 5.25 10.59 -5.37
CA TYR A 263 4.14 10.06 -6.16
C TYR A 263 2.80 10.78 -5.88
N GLY A 264 2.78 12.10 -6.15
CA GLY A 264 1.62 12.96 -5.86
C GLY A 264 1.23 12.98 -4.39
N GLU A 265 2.24 12.99 -3.51
CA GLU A 265 2.13 13.00 -2.05
C GLU A 265 1.43 11.77 -1.44
N GLN A 266 1.41 10.65 -2.16
CA GLN A 266 0.81 9.40 -1.68
C GLN A 266 1.77 8.53 -0.89
N TYR A 267 3.07 8.64 -1.17
CA TYR A 267 4.09 7.82 -0.54
C TYR A 267 5.02 8.66 0.33
N LEU A 268 5.38 8.13 1.49
CA LEU A 268 6.49 8.61 2.31
C LEU A 268 7.72 7.81 1.99
N LEU A 269 8.81 8.51 1.71
CA LEU A 269 10.14 7.94 1.64
C LEU A 269 10.92 8.38 2.85
N ILE A 270 11.40 7.41 3.62
CA ILE A 270 12.31 7.63 4.73
C ILE A 270 13.69 7.09 4.34
N GLU A 271 14.70 7.93 4.49
CA GLU A 271 16.08 7.56 4.26
C GLU A 271 16.84 7.62 5.58
N THR A 272 17.58 6.56 5.89
CA THR A 272 18.22 6.43 7.19
C THR A 272 19.60 5.79 7.10
N ARG A 273 20.37 5.96 8.17
CA ARG A 273 21.61 5.23 8.41
C ARG A 273 21.60 4.62 9.81
N PRO A 274 22.14 3.41 9.99
CA PRO A 274 22.32 2.81 11.30
C PRO A 274 23.26 3.68 12.16
N VAL A 275 22.95 3.79 13.45
CA VAL A 275 23.80 4.50 14.42
C VAL A 275 24.13 3.60 15.60
N THR A 276 25.21 3.93 16.32
CA THR A 276 25.58 3.30 17.59
C THR A 276 25.04 4.07 18.80
N ILE A 277 24.88 5.38 18.63
CA ILE A 277 24.29 6.29 19.62
C ILE A 277 22.91 6.67 19.09
N PRO A 278 21.82 6.46 19.86
CA PRO A 278 20.49 6.89 19.44
C PRO A 278 20.48 8.36 19.00
N SER A 279 19.87 8.63 17.85
CA SER A 279 19.71 9.98 17.32
C SER A 279 18.37 10.54 17.78
N ASP A 280 18.37 11.79 18.27
CA ASP A 280 17.15 12.55 18.59
C ASP A 280 16.79 13.54 17.48
N LYS A 281 17.40 13.40 16.30
CA LYS A 281 17.17 14.30 15.16
C LYS A 281 15.74 14.14 14.66
N VAL A 282 14.99 15.24 14.72
CA VAL A 282 13.63 15.36 14.20
C VAL A 282 13.68 16.04 12.84
N HIS A 283 13.13 15.38 11.83
CA HIS A 283 12.99 15.93 10.48
C HIS A 283 11.83 16.95 10.42
N PRO A 284 11.93 18.05 9.65
CA PRO A 284 10.86 19.06 9.58
C PRO A 284 9.50 18.57 9.07
N LEU A 285 9.47 17.44 8.37
CA LEU A 285 8.23 16.82 7.89
C LEU A 285 7.48 16.06 8.99
N GLU A 286 8.13 15.77 10.12
CA GLU A 286 7.50 15.08 11.24
C GLU A 286 6.45 15.96 11.91
N GLU A 287 5.21 15.49 11.90
CA GLU A 287 4.13 16.09 12.64
C GLU A 287 4.17 15.70 14.13
N SER A 288 3.65 16.60 14.96
CA SER A 288 3.43 16.37 16.39
C SER A 288 2.27 15.41 16.64
N LEU A 289 2.25 14.79 17.83
CA LEU A 289 1.16 13.89 18.24
C LEU A 289 -0.19 14.63 18.33
N GLU A 290 -0.17 15.92 18.68
CA GLU A 290 -1.35 16.79 18.69
C GLU A 290 -1.94 16.92 17.28
N GLU A 291 -1.10 17.15 16.26
CA GLU A 291 -1.52 17.26 14.86
C GLU A 291 -2.12 15.95 14.34
N VAL A 292 -1.47 14.79 14.59
CA VAL A 292 -2.06 13.49 14.20
C VAL A 292 -3.39 13.26 14.90
N THR A 293 -3.48 13.58 16.19
CA THR A 293 -4.74 13.44 16.96
C THR A 293 -5.86 14.29 16.35
N GLN A 294 -5.55 15.49 15.87
CA GLN A 294 -6.53 16.35 15.17
C GLN A 294 -6.94 15.75 13.82
N HIS A 295 -5.99 15.17 13.06
CA HIS A 295 -6.29 14.48 11.81
C HIS A 295 -7.17 13.24 12.01
N VAL A 296 -6.90 12.42 13.03
CA VAL A 296 -7.75 11.28 13.40
C VAL A 296 -9.16 11.74 13.75
N LYS A 297 -9.30 12.78 14.58
CA LYS A 297 -10.62 13.37 14.91
C LYS A 297 -11.35 13.88 13.67
N HIS A 298 -10.65 14.56 12.77
CA HIS A 298 -11.23 15.02 11.51
C HIS A 298 -11.76 13.85 10.68
N PHE A 299 -10.93 12.82 10.49
CA PHE A 299 -11.32 11.61 9.75
C PHE A 299 -12.57 10.97 10.35
N THR A 300 -12.58 10.70 11.66
CA THR A 300 -13.73 10.10 12.37
C THR A 300 -15.02 10.89 12.20
N ASN A 301 -14.95 12.22 12.24
CA ASN A 301 -16.13 13.08 12.14
C ASN A 301 -16.67 13.18 10.71
N GLU A 302 -15.79 13.17 9.70
CA GLU A 302 -16.17 13.51 8.32
C GLU A 302 -16.31 12.30 7.39
N ILE A 303 -15.68 11.16 7.70
CA ILE A 303 -15.64 10.00 6.80
C ILE A 303 -17.03 9.49 6.41
N SER A 304 -17.98 9.49 7.35
CA SER A 304 -19.34 9.02 7.11
C SER A 304 -20.04 9.78 5.98
N LYS A 305 -19.79 11.09 5.85
CA LYS A 305 -20.35 11.93 4.78
C LYS A 305 -19.76 11.56 3.43
N LYS A 306 -18.44 11.35 3.35
CA LYS A 306 -17.78 10.95 2.10
C LYS A 306 -18.27 9.58 1.62
N LEU A 307 -18.40 8.61 2.53
CA LEU A 307 -18.93 7.29 2.20
C LEU A 307 -20.37 7.38 1.69
N GLU A 308 -21.23 8.15 2.35
CA GLU A 308 -22.62 8.33 1.94
C GLU A 308 -22.75 9.02 0.57
N ASN A 309 -21.94 10.04 0.30
CA ASN A 309 -21.91 10.72 -1.00
C ASN A 309 -21.59 9.73 -2.13
N TRP A 310 -20.59 8.86 -1.95
CA TRP A 310 -20.25 7.83 -2.94
C TRP A 310 -21.35 6.78 -3.11
N ARG A 311 -21.99 6.34 -2.03
CA ARG A 311 -23.14 5.42 -2.11
C ARG A 311 -24.30 6.03 -2.89
N GLN A 312 -24.64 7.29 -2.61
CA GLN A 312 -25.70 8.02 -3.31
C GLN A 312 -25.38 8.23 -4.79
N HIS A 313 -24.12 8.57 -5.11
CA HIS A 313 -23.68 8.70 -6.50
C HIS A 313 -23.87 7.39 -7.28
N LEU A 314 -23.40 6.27 -6.74
CA LEU A 314 -23.55 4.96 -7.39
C LEU A 314 -25.01 4.52 -7.49
N GLU A 315 -25.82 4.77 -6.46
CA GLU A 315 -27.28 4.52 -6.49
C GLU A 315 -27.94 5.34 -7.60
N GLN A 316 -27.59 6.62 -7.73
CA GLN A 316 -28.15 7.49 -8.75
C GLN A 316 -27.77 7.04 -10.16
N MET A 317 -26.52 6.64 -10.39
CA MET A 317 -26.09 6.10 -11.68
C MET A 317 -26.85 4.81 -12.02
N HIS A 318 -26.97 3.90 -11.04
CA HIS A 318 -27.71 2.65 -11.21
C HIS A 318 -29.20 2.89 -11.52
N ALA A 319 -29.87 3.76 -10.77
CA ALA A 319 -31.28 4.11 -10.99
C ALA A 319 -31.54 4.78 -12.35
N GLN A 320 -30.53 5.44 -12.93
CA GLN A 320 -30.58 6.02 -14.27
C GLN A 320 -30.28 5.00 -15.38
N GLY A 321 -29.95 3.75 -15.04
CA GLY A 321 -29.52 2.73 -16.00
C GLY A 321 -28.16 3.02 -16.64
N LYS A 322 -27.34 3.87 -16.00
CA LYS A 322 -25.98 4.20 -16.47
C LYS A 322 -25.03 3.06 -16.13
N ARG A 323 -24.10 2.79 -17.05
CA ARG A 323 -23.05 1.78 -16.91
C ARG A 323 -21.81 2.40 -16.32
N VAL A 324 -21.45 1.96 -15.11
CA VAL A 324 -20.27 2.43 -14.38
C VAL A 324 -19.25 1.29 -14.28
N VAL A 325 -17.99 1.61 -14.54
CA VAL A 325 -16.86 0.68 -14.34
C VAL A 325 -15.82 1.30 -13.42
N VAL A 326 -15.08 0.47 -12.71
CA VAL A 326 -13.89 0.89 -11.97
C VAL A 326 -12.65 0.55 -12.79
N TRP A 327 -11.71 1.49 -12.89
CA TRP A 327 -10.41 1.28 -13.53
C TRP A 327 -9.30 1.14 -12.48
N GLY A 328 -8.58 0.03 -12.57
CA GLY A 328 -7.61 -0.46 -11.60
C GLY A 328 -8.27 -1.48 -10.68
N SER A 329 -7.77 -2.71 -10.66
CA SER A 329 -8.32 -3.82 -9.87
C SER A 329 -7.53 -4.11 -8.59
N GLY A 330 -6.58 -3.23 -8.22
CA GLY A 330 -5.76 -3.36 -7.00
C GLY A 330 -6.54 -3.11 -5.71
N SER A 331 -5.81 -3.06 -4.59
CA SER A 331 -6.38 -3.01 -3.25
C SER A 331 -7.35 -1.85 -3.02
N LYS A 332 -7.08 -0.67 -3.60
CA LYS A 332 -8.00 0.47 -3.56
C LYS A 332 -9.38 0.17 -4.15
N CYS A 333 -9.44 -0.59 -5.23
CA CYS A 333 -10.71 -1.02 -5.82
C CYS A 333 -11.46 -1.98 -4.90
N VAL A 334 -10.75 -2.93 -4.29
CA VAL A 334 -11.35 -3.85 -3.32
C VAL A 334 -11.93 -3.08 -2.15
N ALA A 335 -11.14 -2.19 -1.54
CA ALA A 335 -11.57 -1.31 -0.45
C ALA A 335 -12.79 -0.47 -0.83
N PHE A 336 -12.78 0.14 -2.02
CA PHE A 336 -13.90 0.94 -2.53
C PHE A 336 -15.19 0.12 -2.61
N LEU A 337 -15.12 -1.06 -3.23
CA LEU A 337 -16.28 -1.93 -3.45
C LEU A 337 -16.84 -2.50 -2.14
N THR A 338 -15.97 -2.92 -1.22
CA THR A 338 -16.37 -3.59 0.03
C THR A 338 -16.83 -2.60 1.08
N THR A 339 -16.14 -1.47 1.24
CA THR A 339 -16.49 -0.44 2.25
C THR A 339 -17.81 0.24 1.92
N LEU A 340 -18.09 0.45 0.64
CA LEU A 340 -19.35 1.06 0.21
C LEU A 340 -20.52 0.07 0.17
N ASP A 341 -20.25 -1.25 0.16
CA ASP A 341 -21.26 -2.30 -0.06
C ASP A 341 -22.02 -2.08 -1.39
N THR A 342 -21.27 -1.84 -2.47
CA THR A 342 -21.83 -1.47 -3.79
C THR A 342 -21.39 -2.41 -4.92
N THR A 343 -21.03 -3.63 -4.55
CA THR A 343 -20.59 -4.65 -5.51
C THR A 343 -21.65 -4.93 -6.57
N ASP A 344 -22.94 -4.85 -6.24
CA ASP A 344 -24.07 -5.04 -7.16
C ASP A 344 -24.23 -3.90 -8.18
N LYS A 345 -23.68 -2.71 -7.91
CA LYS A 345 -23.82 -1.52 -8.78
C LYS A 345 -22.72 -1.38 -9.82
N ILE A 346 -21.62 -2.12 -9.67
CA ILE A 346 -20.48 -2.09 -10.60
C ILE A 346 -20.36 -3.47 -11.24
N GLU A 347 -20.59 -3.54 -12.54
CA GLU A 347 -20.62 -4.83 -13.26
C GLU A 347 -19.22 -5.37 -13.53
N TYR A 348 -18.32 -4.49 -13.98
CA TYR A 348 -16.97 -4.85 -14.41
C TYR A 348 -15.91 -3.95 -13.81
N VAL A 349 -14.74 -4.53 -13.58
CA VAL A 349 -13.51 -3.83 -13.25
C VAL A 349 -12.55 -3.97 -14.42
N VAL A 350 -11.87 -2.89 -14.79
CA VAL A 350 -10.88 -2.86 -15.88
C VAL A 350 -9.49 -2.71 -15.30
N ASP A 351 -8.50 -3.41 -15.86
CA ASP A 351 -7.10 -3.26 -15.45
C ASP A 351 -6.17 -3.31 -16.66
N ILE A 352 -5.09 -2.55 -16.64
CA ILE A 352 -4.09 -2.52 -17.71
C ILE A 352 -3.12 -3.70 -17.64
N ASN A 353 -2.95 -4.31 -16.46
CA ASN A 353 -2.06 -5.45 -16.26
C ASN A 353 -2.68 -6.71 -16.89
N PRO A 354 -2.09 -7.26 -17.97
CA PRO A 354 -2.64 -8.40 -18.69
C PRO A 354 -2.68 -9.69 -17.86
N HIS A 355 -1.85 -9.81 -16.83
CA HIS A 355 -1.84 -10.99 -15.95
C HIS A 355 -3.08 -11.07 -15.05
N ARG A 356 -3.84 -9.98 -14.93
CA ARG A 356 -5.08 -9.91 -14.16
C ARG A 356 -6.31 -10.23 -15.00
N HIS A 357 -6.21 -10.16 -16.33
CA HIS A 357 -7.37 -10.30 -17.22
C HIS A 357 -8.03 -11.68 -17.13
N GLY A 358 -9.37 -11.70 -17.09
CA GLY A 358 -10.18 -12.89 -16.97
C GLY A 358 -10.19 -13.54 -15.57
N LYS A 359 -9.45 -12.97 -14.61
CA LYS A 359 -9.47 -13.38 -13.20
C LYS A 359 -10.57 -12.66 -12.44
N PHE A 360 -10.78 -13.08 -11.20
CA PHE A 360 -11.82 -12.53 -10.32
C PHE A 360 -11.21 -11.93 -9.06
N ILE A 361 -11.80 -10.83 -8.60
CA ILE A 361 -11.39 -10.13 -7.37
C ILE A 361 -11.85 -10.91 -6.14
N PRO A 362 -10.96 -11.26 -5.19
CA PRO A 362 -11.32 -11.98 -3.96
C PRO A 362 -12.36 -11.22 -3.12
N GLY A 363 -13.30 -11.98 -2.56
CA GLY A 363 -14.46 -11.56 -1.75
C GLY A 363 -15.53 -10.74 -2.48
N VAL A 364 -15.22 -10.20 -3.66
CA VAL A 364 -16.15 -9.39 -4.47
C VAL A 364 -16.67 -10.17 -5.68
N GLY A 365 -15.88 -11.09 -6.24
CA GLY A 365 -16.28 -11.94 -7.36
C GLY A 365 -16.40 -11.20 -8.70
N LYS A 366 -15.84 -9.99 -8.82
CA LYS A 366 -15.89 -9.22 -10.07
C LYS A 366 -14.80 -9.67 -11.03
N GLN A 367 -15.18 -9.88 -12.28
CA GLN A 367 -14.24 -10.23 -13.33
C GLN A 367 -13.44 -9.00 -13.74
N ILE A 368 -12.13 -9.21 -13.91
CA ILE A 368 -11.20 -8.18 -14.37
C ILE A 368 -11.10 -8.26 -15.90
N MET A 369 -11.46 -7.16 -16.55
CA MET A 369 -11.53 -7.03 -18.00
C MET A 369 -10.33 -6.25 -18.55
N ALA A 370 -9.94 -6.56 -19.78
CA ALA A 370 -8.95 -5.77 -20.51
C ALA A 370 -9.55 -4.40 -20.91
N PRO A 371 -8.74 -3.33 -21.06
CA PRO A 371 -9.24 -2.01 -21.48
C PRO A 371 -10.02 -2.03 -22.80
N GLU A 372 -9.64 -2.89 -23.74
CA GLU A 372 -10.28 -3.03 -25.05
C GLU A 372 -11.75 -3.44 -24.97
N PHE A 373 -12.15 -4.12 -23.89
CA PHE A 373 -13.54 -4.47 -23.61
C PHE A 373 -14.46 -3.24 -23.63
N LEU A 374 -13.95 -2.07 -23.22
CA LEU A 374 -14.72 -0.84 -23.14
C LEU A 374 -15.18 -0.31 -24.51
N LYS A 375 -14.55 -0.71 -25.62
CA LYS A 375 -15.01 -0.39 -26.98
C LYS A 375 -16.40 -0.96 -27.27
N GLN A 376 -16.67 -2.14 -26.71
CA GLN A 376 -17.94 -2.84 -26.85
C GLN A 376 -18.89 -2.45 -25.72
N TYR A 377 -18.40 -2.43 -24.47
CA TYR A 377 -19.22 -2.13 -23.31
C TYR A 377 -19.69 -0.67 -23.29
N LYS A 378 -18.87 0.30 -23.73
CA LYS A 378 -19.18 1.73 -23.79
C LYS A 378 -19.77 2.28 -22.48
N PRO A 379 -18.99 2.27 -21.38
CA PRO A 379 -19.49 2.74 -20.10
C PRO A 379 -19.87 4.22 -20.16
N ASP A 380 -20.87 4.61 -19.39
CA ASP A 380 -21.25 6.02 -19.22
C ASP A 380 -20.24 6.74 -18.32
N GLN A 381 -19.64 6.01 -17.36
CA GLN A 381 -18.65 6.55 -16.45
C GLN A 381 -17.55 5.53 -16.10
N VAL A 382 -16.31 6.01 -15.98
CA VAL A 382 -15.13 5.29 -15.47
C VAL A 382 -14.69 5.95 -14.17
N ILE A 383 -14.67 5.19 -13.07
CA ILE A 383 -14.13 5.63 -11.78
C ILE A 383 -12.68 5.18 -11.68
N VAL A 384 -11.77 6.14 -11.53
CA VAL A 384 -10.34 5.93 -11.37
C VAL A 384 -9.99 6.00 -9.89
N MET A 385 -9.36 4.93 -9.37
CA MET A 385 -9.05 4.82 -7.93
C MET A 385 -7.95 5.77 -7.45
N ASN A 386 -7.23 6.40 -8.37
CA ASN A 386 -6.18 7.36 -8.04
C ASN A 386 -6.04 8.40 -9.16
N SER A 387 -6.26 9.68 -8.80
CA SER A 387 -6.29 10.81 -9.73
C SER A 387 -5.00 11.00 -10.54
N ILE A 388 -3.86 10.50 -10.07
CA ILE A 388 -2.59 10.52 -10.80
C ILE A 388 -2.71 9.81 -12.16
N TYR A 389 -3.52 8.74 -12.23
CA TYR A 389 -3.70 7.97 -13.45
C TYR A 389 -4.76 8.53 -14.40
N CYS A 390 -5.51 9.58 -14.02
CA CYS A 390 -6.61 10.10 -14.84
C CYS A 390 -6.13 10.51 -16.24
N TYR A 391 -4.96 11.16 -16.34
CA TYR A 391 -4.42 11.59 -17.63
C TYR A 391 -4.06 10.39 -18.53
N GLU A 392 -3.34 9.41 -17.98
CA GLU A 392 -2.97 8.18 -18.69
C GLU A 392 -4.21 7.42 -19.18
N ILE A 393 -5.19 7.25 -18.30
CA ILE A 393 -6.43 6.52 -18.57
C ILE A 393 -7.25 7.25 -19.63
N GLN A 394 -7.39 8.58 -19.53
CA GLN A 394 -8.08 9.39 -20.53
C GLN A 394 -7.43 9.23 -21.91
N GLN A 395 -6.09 9.30 -22.00
CA GLN A 395 -5.40 9.07 -23.27
C GLN A 395 -5.64 7.67 -23.84
N MET A 396 -5.71 6.64 -22.99
CA MET A 396 -6.01 5.28 -23.44
C MET A 396 -7.44 5.19 -23.98
N LEU A 397 -8.42 5.77 -23.29
CA LEU A 397 -9.82 5.83 -23.71
C LEU A 397 -9.97 6.55 -25.05
N ASP A 398 -9.31 7.70 -25.22
CA ASP A 398 -9.32 8.49 -26.45
C ASP A 398 -8.74 7.70 -27.63
N LYS A 399 -7.58 7.05 -27.44
CA LYS A 399 -6.96 6.17 -28.45
C LYS A 399 -7.85 5.00 -28.84
N MET A 400 -8.65 4.50 -27.90
CA MET A 400 -9.62 3.42 -28.14
C MET A 400 -10.93 3.91 -28.79
N GLY A 401 -11.15 5.23 -28.88
CA GLY A 401 -12.40 5.81 -29.37
C GLY A 401 -13.57 5.62 -28.40
N VAL A 402 -13.29 5.53 -27.09
CA VAL A 402 -14.29 5.36 -26.04
C VAL A 402 -14.60 6.71 -25.41
N THR A 403 -15.78 7.26 -25.69
CA THR A 403 -16.27 8.48 -25.02
C THR A 403 -17.00 8.09 -23.74
N THR A 404 -16.51 8.54 -22.60
CA THR A 404 -17.06 8.25 -21.27
C THR A 404 -16.67 9.36 -20.29
N GLU A 405 -17.43 9.53 -19.21
CA GLU A 405 -17.05 10.44 -18.14
C GLU A 405 -15.98 9.79 -17.25
N VAL A 406 -14.83 10.44 -17.08
CA VAL A 406 -13.77 9.97 -16.17
C VAL A 406 -13.84 10.77 -14.88
N ILE A 407 -14.03 10.07 -13.76
CA ILE A 407 -14.00 10.67 -12.41
C ILE A 407 -12.99 9.94 -11.55
N SER A 408 -12.49 10.59 -10.50
CA SER A 408 -11.63 9.97 -9.49
C SER A 408 -12.17 10.20 -8.08
N LEU A 409 -11.64 9.42 -7.14
CA LEU A 409 -11.90 9.53 -5.71
C LEU A 409 -11.42 10.87 -5.10
#